data_AF-A0A963PKB1-F1
#
_entry.id   AF-A0A963PKB1-F1
#
_cell.length_a   1.000
_cell.length_b   1.000
_cell.length_c   1.000
_cell.angle_alpha   90.00
_cell.angle_beta   90.00
_cell.angle_gamma   90.00
#
_symmetry.space_group_name_H-M   'P 1'
#
loop_
_entity.id
_entity.type
_entity.pdbx_description
1 polymer ?
#
loop_
_entity_poly.entity_id
_entity_poly.type
_entity_poly.pdbx_seq_one_letter_code
_entity_poly.pdbx_strand_id
1 'polypeptide(L)'
;ASGHPGSITSVHAGSCALAFEQMSLMIRESGAGGGLRMNEIKWLLSVVVDVLVQFDRDERGRFISEILYEPRRQRLGRWDQQAAAQPLSEGQRAAWGAA
;
A
#
# COMPACT_ATOMS: atom_id res chain seq x y z
N ALA A 1 -4.79 9.44 -10.73
CA ALA A 1 -3.44 9.63 -11.29
C ALA A 1 -3.58 10.35 -12.63
N SER A 2 -2.75 11.35 -12.92
CA SER A 2 -2.84 12.14 -14.17
C SER A 2 -2.30 11.42 -15.41
N GLY A 3 -1.65 10.26 -15.24
CA GLY A 3 -1.19 9.42 -16.35
C GLY A 3 0.21 9.74 -16.87
N HIS A 4 1.17 10.07 -16.00
CA HIS A 4 2.59 10.21 -16.37
C HIS A 4 3.36 8.91 -16.09
N PRO A 5 3.47 7.98 -17.07
CA PRO A 5 4.25 6.76 -16.89
C PRO A 5 5.74 7.04 -16.76
N GLY A 6 6.48 6.14 -16.12
CA GLY A 6 7.94 6.20 -16.02
C GLY A 6 8.48 7.04 -14.85
N SER A 7 7.64 7.40 -13.88
CA SER A 7 8.09 8.08 -12.67
C SER A 7 9.04 7.19 -11.85
N ILE A 8 10.16 7.75 -11.40
CA ILE A 8 11.11 7.09 -10.50
C ILE A 8 11.27 7.97 -9.27
N THR A 9 11.23 7.34 -8.09
CA THR A 9 11.42 8.00 -6.79
C THR A 9 12.11 7.05 -5.82
N SER A 10 12.45 7.53 -4.62
CA SER A 10 13.03 6.72 -3.54
C SER A 10 12.31 6.97 -2.21
N VAL A 11 12.36 5.97 -1.32
CA VAL A 11 11.88 6.06 0.06
C VAL A 11 12.81 5.25 0.96
N HIS A 12 13.00 5.72 2.20
CA HIS A 12 13.73 4.95 3.20
C HIS A 12 12.83 3.87 3.80
N ALA A 13 13.14 2.60 3.51
CA ALA A 13 12.47 1.43 4.06
C ALA A 13 13.43 0.23 4.08
N GLY A 14 13.18 -0.72 4.98
CA GLY A 14 13.98 -1.95 5.11
C GLY A 14 13.49 -3.11 4.24
N SER A 15 12.35 -2.98 3.56
CA SER A 15 11.79 -3.96 2.64
C SER A 15 10.74 -3.30 1.75
N CYS A 16 10.31 -4.00 0.69
CA CYS A 16 9.24 -3.51 -0.16
C CYS A 16 7.91 -3.37 0.60
N ALA A 17 7.61 -4.28 1.53
CA ALA A 17 6.43 -4.18 2.39
C ALA A 17 6.45 -2.94 3.28
N LEU A 18 7.59 -2.65 3.92
CA LEU A 18 7.75 -1.46 4.75
C LEU A 18 7.73 -0.16 3.92
N ALA A 19 8.14 -0.20 2.65
CA ALA A 19 8.02 0.95 1.76
C ALA A 19 6.55 1.37 1.55
N PHE A 20 5.64 0.41 1.40
CA PHE A 20 4.21 0.72 1.35
C PHE A 20 3.69 1.33 2.65
N GLU A 21 4.11 0.81 3.80
CA GLU A 21 3.73 1.38 5.09
C GLU A 21 4.19 2.83 5.21
N GLN A 22 5.46 3.10 4.90
CA GLN A 22 6.04 4.44 4.97
C GLN A 22 5.33 5.42 4.04
N MET A 23 5.10 5.03 2.79
CA MET A 23 4.34 5.87 1.83
C MET A 23 2.91 6.09 2.30
N SER A 24 2.27 5.09 2.90
CA SER A 24 0.90 5.21 3.41
C SER A 24 0.79 6.19 4.57
N LEU A 25 1.79 6.20 5.46
CA LEU A 25 1.89 7.17 6.55
C LEU A 25 2.09 8.59 6.01
N MET A 26 3.04 8.78 5.09
CA MET A 26 3.30 10.08 4.48
C MET A 26 2.05 10.66 3.79
N ILE A 27 1.29 9.82 3.07
CA ILE A 27 0.04 10.25 2.43
C ILE A 27 -1.01 10.61 3.48
N ARG A 28 -1.19 9.79 4.52
CA ARG A 28 -2.17 10.06 5.58
C ARG A 28 -1.87 11.35 6.35
N GLU A 29 -0.60 11.69 6.52
CA GLU A 29 -0.17 12.93 7.18
C GLU A 29 -0.23 14.15 6.25
N SER A 30 -0.36 13.93 4.93
CA SER A 30 -0.50 15.02 3.97
C SER A 30 -1.89 15.66 4.00
N GLY A 31 -1.98 16.96 3.76
CA GLY A 31 -3.25 17.68 3.73
C GLY A 31 -4.25 17.15 2.69
N ALA A 32 -3.77 16.57 1.59
CA ALA A 32 -4.63 15.98 0.55
C ALA A 32 -5.07 14.54 0.87
N GLY A 33 -4.30 13.81 1.68
CA GLY A 33 -4.53 12.38 1.95
C GLY A 33 -5.14 12.07 3.32
N GLY A 34 -5.22 13.03 4.24
CA GLY A 34 -5.70 12.80 5.62
C GLY A 34 -7.15 12.32 5.76
N GLY A 35 -7.99 12.52 4.73
CA GLY A 35 -9.37 12.00 4.70
C GLY A 35 -9.50 10.53 4.24
N LEU A 36 -8.42 9.93 3.72
CA LEU A 36 -8.45 8.57 3.18
C LEU A 36 -8.18 7.54 4.28
N ARG A 37 -8.90 6.41 4.23
CA ARG A 37 -8.63 5.27 5.10
C ARG A 37 -7.30 4.62 4.71
N MET A 38 -6.63 4.01 5.67
CA MET A 38 -5.33 3.37 5.43
C MET A 38 -5.40 2.29 4.33
N ASN A 39 -6.47 1.50 4.30
CA ASN A 39 -6.66 0.47 3.26
C ASN A 39 -6.87 1.07 1.87
N GLU A 40 -7.55 2.22 1.76
CA GLU A 40 -7.72 2.95 0.49
C GLU A 40 -6.37 3.47 -0.02
N ILE A 41 -5.55 4.07 0.86
CA ILE A 41 -4.20 4.55 0.52
C ILE A 41 -3.32 3.41 0.02
N LYS A 42 -3.25 2.30 0.78
CA LYS A 42 -2.45 1.12 0.41
C LYS A 42 -2.89 0.52 -0.92
N TRP A 43 -4.20 0.45 -1.14
CA TRP A 43 -4.73 -0.02 -2.42
C TRP A 43 -4.33 0.90 -3.57
N LEU A 44 -4.55 2.22 -3.44
CA LEU A 44 -4.15 3.18 -4.47
C LEU A 44 -2.66 3.08 -4.78
N LEU A 45 -1.81 2.99 -3.76
CA LEU A 45 -0.37 2.76 -3.93
C LEU A 45 -0.08 1.49 -4.74
N SER A 46 -0.77 0.38 -4.44
CA SER A 46 -0.58 -0.88 -5.17
C SER A 46 -0.99 -0.83 -6.64
N VAL A 47 -1.82 0.13 -7.02
CA VAL A 47 -2.25 0.36 -8.41
C VAL A 47 -1.30 1.29 -9.16
N VAL A 48 -0.74 2.30 -8.48
CA VAL A 48 0.11 3.33 -9.14
C VAL A 48 1.60 3.04 -9.09
N VAL A 49 2.06 2.19 -8.15
CA VAL A 49 3.47 1.79 -8.05
C VAL A 49 3.66 0.47 -8.79
N ASP A 50 4.27 0.56 -9.97
CA ASP A 50 4.48 -0.60 -10.85
C ASP A 50 5.56 -1.55 -10.34
N VAL A 51 6.68 -1.01 -9.85
CA VAL A 51 7.85 -1.78 -9.41
C VAL A 51 8.44 -1.15 -8.15
N LEU A 52 8.78 -1.99 -7.17
CA LEU A 52 9.68 -1.61 -6.07
C LEU A 52 10.95 -2.45 -6.15
N VAL A 53 12.09 -1.77 -5.99
CA VAL A 53 13.42 -2.40 -5.93
C VAL A 53 14.02 -2.04 -4.59
N GLN A 54 14.17 -3.02 -3.71
CA GLN A 54 14.85 -2.85 -2.43
C GLN A 54 16.35 -3.08 -2.62
N PHE A 55 17.13 -2.12 -2.16
CA PHE A 55 18.57 -2.25 -2.05
C PHE A 55 18.95 -2.56 -0.59
N ASP A 56 19.96 -3.39 -0.44
CA ASP A 56 20.59 -3.66 0.85
C ASP A 56 22.12 -3.66 0.67
N ARG A 57 22.84 -3.79 1.78
CA ARG A 57 24.30 -3.78 1.81
C ARG A 57 24.84 -4.74 2.87
N ASP A 58 25.79 -5.56 2.47
CA ASP A 58 26.58 -6.41 3.36
C ASP A 58 28.09 -6.14 3.19
N GLU A 59 28.91 -7.04 3.73
CA GLU A 59 30.38 -7.01 3.62
C GLU A 59 30.88 -7.07 2.16
N ARG A 60 30.08 -7.59 1.23
CA ARG A 60 30.42 -7.74 -0.20
C ARG A 60 30.00 -6.54 -1.03
N GLY A 61 29.18 -5.64 -0.48
CA GLY A 61 28.78 -4.39 -1.14
C GLY A 61 27.26 -4.22 -1.22
N ARG A 62 26.81 -3.32 -2.10
CA ARG A 62 25.37 -3.08 -2.32
C ARG A 62 24.80 -4.13 -3.28
N PHE A 63 23.60 -4.61 -2.98
CA PHE A 63 22.88 -5.55 -3.83
C PHE A 63 21.38 -5.28 -3.79
N ILE A 64 20.65 -5.88 -4.72
CA ILE A 64 19.18 -5.86 -4.72
C ILE A 64 18.71 -7.02 -3.86
N SER A 65 18.04 -6.74 -2.74
CA SER A 65 17.56 -7.76 -1.81
C SER A 65 16.13 -8.21 -2.11
N GLU A 66 15.31 -7.35 -2.73
CA GLU A 66 13.92 -7.65 -3.07
C GLU A 66 13.49 -6.89 -4.33
N ILE A 67 12.64 -7.51 -5.15
CA ILE A 67 11.93 -6.85 -6.24
C ILE A 67 10.46 -7.22 -6.12
N LEU A 68 9.59 -6.25 -5.90
CA LEU A 68 8.15 -6.44 -6.02
C LEU A 68 7.68 -5.98 -7.39
N TYR A 69 7.18 -6.92 -8.19
CA TYR A 69 6.61 -6.67 -9.51
C TYR A 69 5.43 -7.62 -9.79
N GLU A 70 4.21 -7.08 -9.76
CA GLU A 70 2.97 -7.86 -9.91
C GLU A 70 2.03 -7.25 -10.99
N PRO A 71 2.41 -7.26 -12.27
CA PRO A 71 1.72 -6.53 -13.33
C PRO A 71 0.26 -6.99 -13.56
N ARG A 72 -0.05 -8.26 -13.25
CA ARG A 72 -1.42 -8.79 -13.35
C ARG A 72 -2.33 -8.22 -12.25
N ARG A 73 -1.81 -8.09 -11.03
CA ARG A 73 -2.52 -7.51 -9.89
C ARG A 73 -2.82 -6.03 -10.15
N GLN A 74 -1.83 -5.29 -10.66
CA GLN A 74 -1.94 -3.87 -11.02
C GLN A 74 -2.97 -3.63 -12.15
N ARG A 75 -2.92 -4.42 -13.23
CA ARG A 75 -3.79 -4.22 -14.40
C ARG A 75 -5.24 -4.58 -14.16
N LEU A 76 -5.50 -5.65 -13.40
CA LEU A 76 -6.87 -6.12 -13.18
C LEU A 76 -7.58 -5.33 -12.10
N GLY A 77 -6.89 -4.43 -11.39
CA GLY A 77 -7.46 -3.59 -10.33
C GLY A 77 -8.27 -4.40 -9.32
N ARG A 78 -7.92 -5.69 -9.11
CA ARG A 78 -8.69 -6.57 -8.25
C ARG A 78 -8.53 -6.09 -6.81
N TRP A 79 -9.51 -5.32 -6.38
CA TRP A 79 -9.76 -5.08 -4.98
C TRP A 79 -10.22 -6.41 -4.38
N ASP A 80 -9.35 -7.07 -3.60
CA ASP A 80 -9.79 -8.19 -2.78
C ASP A 80 -10.69 -7.63 -1.67
N GLN A 81 -12.00 -7.59 -1.94
CA GLN A 81 -13.05 -7.18 -0.99
C GLN A 81 -13.02 -8.00 0.30
N GLN A 82 -12.32 -9.14 0.31
CA GLN A 82 -12.19 -10.04 1.44
C GLN A 82 -11.49 -9.41 2.65
N ALA A 83 -10.57 -8.45 2.48
CA ALA A 83 -9.92 -7.80 3.62
C ALA A 83 -10.78 -6.68 4.26
N ALA A 84 -11.74 -6.10 3.51
CA ALA A 84 -12.63 -5.05 3.99
C ALA A 84 -13.93 -5.61 4.59
N ALA A 85 -14.28 -6.86 4.28
CA ALA A 85 -15.45 -7.56 4.79
C ALA A 85 -15.07 -8.46 5.99
N GLN A 86 -14.51 -7.89 7.06
CA GLN A 86 -14.70 -8.55 8.35
C GLN A 86 -16.14 -8.26 8.79
N PRO A 87 -17.01 -9.27 8.92
CA PRO A 87 -18.31 -9.05 9.50
C PRO A 87 -18.10 -8.52 10.93
N LEU A 88 -18.84 -7.47 11.29
CA LEU A 88 -18.86 -6.93 12.64
C LEU A 88 -19.02 -8.09 13.63
N SER A 89 -18.15 -8.12 14.66
CA SER A 89 -18.27 -9.11 15.73
C SER A 89 -19.65 -8.99 16.40
N GLU A 90 -20.18 -10.08 16.98
CA GLU A 90 -21.49 -10.07 17.64
C GLU A 90 -21.64 -8.91 18.67
N GLY A 91 -20.53 -8.49 19.29
CA GLY A 91 -20.50 -7.35 20.22
C GLY A 91 -20.77 -5.99 19.56
N GLN A 92 -20.48 -5.82 18.27
CA GLN A 92 -20.73 -4.57 17.53
C GLN A 92 -22.15 -4.49 16.95
N ARG A 93 -22.82 -5.64 16.75
CA ARG A 93 -24.22 -5.70 16.30
C ARG A 93 -25.20 -5.29 17.42
N ALA A 94 -24.86 -5.57 18.68
CA ALA A 94 -25.66 -5.19 19.84
C ALA A 94 -25.69 -3.66 20.08
N ALA A 95 -24.66 -2.93 19.64
CA ALA A 95 -24.55 -1.49 19.85
C ALA A 95 -25.43 -0.65 18.90
N TRP A 96 -25.93 -1.23 17.81
CA TRP A 96 -26.77 -0.56 16.81
C TRP A 96 -28.12 -1.27 16.68
N GLY A 97 -28.68 -1.64 17.83
CA GLY A 97 -29.95 -2.34 17.97
C GLY A 97 -31.08 -1.62 17.24
N ALA A 98 -31.78 -2.39 16.43
CA ALA A 98 -33.05 -2.06 15.81
C ALA A 98 -34.06 -1.54 16.84
N ALA A 99 -34.70 -0.43 16.49
CA ALA A 99 -36.06 -0.10 16.90
C ALA A 99 -36.95 -0.22 15.66
#